data_AF-A0A395R4V0-F1
#
_entry.id   AF-A0A395R4V0-F1
#
_cell.length_a   1.000
_cell.length_b   1.000
_cell.length_c   1.000
_cell.angle_alpha   90.00
_cell.angle_beta   90.00
_cell.angle_gamma   90.00
#
_symmetry.space_group_name_H-M   'P 1'
#
loop_
_entity.id
_entity.type
_entity.pdbx_description
1 polymer ?
#
loop_
_entity_poly.entity_id
_entity_poly.type
_entity_poly.pdbx_seq_one_letter_code
_entity_poly.pdbx_strand_id
1 'polypeptide(L)' 'METIYVKLLDEGTSVWRPVSALKDSAGAYTIADSEKVPADEVWEFTPGQRVACQYQTFLGGETKLVACKKA' A
#
# COMPACT_ATOMS: atom_id res chain seq x y z
N MET A 1 -14.17 0.49 1.06
CA MET A 1 -12.75 0.25 0.73
C MET A 1 -12.09 1.60 0.50
N GLU A 2 -10.82 1.72 0.83
CA GLU A 2 -10.01 2.91 0.63
C GLU A 2 -8.76 2.55 -0.20
N THR A 3 -8.24 3.50 -0.97
CA THR A 3 -6.99 3.31 -1.69
C THR A 3 -5.81 3.61 -0.77
N ILE A 4 -4.91 2.64 -0.63
CA ILE A 4 -3.60 2.84 0.00
C ILE A 4 -2.51 2.58 -1.04
N TYR A 5 -1.30 3.06 -0.76
CA TYR A 5 -0.16 2.93 -1.66
C TYR A 5 0.86 1.98 -1.04
N VAL A 6 1.18 0.91 -1.76
CA VAL A 6 2.18 -0.10 -1.37
C VAL A 6 3.44 0.12 -2.20
N LYS A 7 4.60 0.10 -1.55
CA LYS A 7 5.87 0.28 -2.24
C LYS A 7 6.17 -0.92 -3.13
N LEU A 8 6.65 -0.66 -4.34
CA LEU A 8 7.26 -1.68 -5.19
C LEU A 8 8.74 -1.80 -4.86
N LEU A 9 9.17 -3.02 -4.61
CA LEU A 9 10.56 -3.41 -4.42
C LEU A 9 11.18 -3.67 -5.80
N ASP A 10 12.50 -3.56 -5.88
CA ASP A 10 13.30 -3.89 -7.08
C ASP A 10 13.07 -3.05 -8.35
N GLU A 11 12.34 -1.95 -8.26
CA GLU A 11 12.13 -1.00 -9.37
C GLU A 11 13.33 -0.07 -9.66
N GLY A 12 14.39 -0.12 -8.84
CA GLY A 12 15.54 0.79 -8.93
C GLY A 12 15.22 2.27 -8.57
N THR A 13 13.94 2.59 -8.35
CA THR A 13 13.44 3.88 -7.89
C THR A 13 12.26 3.68 -6.93
N SER A 14 11.83 4.75 -6.26
CA SER A 14 10.71 4.68 -5.32
C SER A 14 9.37 4.77 -6.05
N VAL A 15 8.84 3.62 -6.47
CA VAL A 15 7.51 3.49 -7.09
C VAL A 15 6.51 2.93 -6.10
N TRP A 16 5.25 3.33 -6.26
CA TRP A 16 4.15 2.92 -5.39
C TRP A 16 2.97 2.43 -6.24
N ARG A 17 2.37 1.33 -5.80
CA ARG A 17 1.16 0.74 -6.38
C ARG A 17 -0.06 1.15 -5.56
N PRO A 18 -1.06 1.81 -6.17
CA PRO A 18 -2.36 1.99 -5.52
C PRO A 18 -3.08 0.66 -5.44
N VAL A 19 -3.59 0.32 -4.25
CA VAL A 19 -4.32 -0.93 -3.97
C VAL A 19 -5.55 -0.65 -3.14
N SER A 20 -6.57 -1.49 -3.29
CA SER A 20 -7.78 -1.41 -2.48
C SER A 20 -7.57 -2.08 -1.13
N ALA A 21 -7.96 -1.41 -0.04
CA ALA A 21 -7.88 -1.94 1.31
C ALA A 21 -9.15 -1.68 2.14
N LEU A 22 -9.38 -2.52 3.14
CA LEU A 22 -10.43 -2.34 4.14
C LEU A 22 -9.82 -1.77 5.42
N LYS A 23 -10.30 -0.59 5.83
CA LYS A 23 -9.94 0.00 7.11
C LYS A 23 -10.71 -0.68 8.24
N ASP A 24 -10.00 -1.06 9.30
CA ASP A 24 -10.60 -1.62 10.50
C ASP A 24 -10.88 -0.55 11.58
N SER A 25 -11.57 -0.94 12.66
CA SER A 25 -11.91 -0.06 13.77
C SER A 25 -10.69 0.41 14.58
N ALA A 26 -9.54 -0.26 14.46
CA ALA A 26 -8.28 0.13 15.10
C ALA A 26 -7.45 1.08 14.21
N GLY A 27 -7.92 1.39 13.00
CA GLY A 27 -7.29 2.32 12.06
C GLY A 27 -6.21 1.69 11.16
N ALA A 28 -6.06 0.36 11.19
CA ALA A 28 -5.20 -0.36 10.24
C ALA A 28 -5.98 -0.72 8.97
N TYR A 29 -5.26 -1.16 7.94
CA TYR A 29 -5.81 -1.47 6.63
C TYR A 29 -5.44 -2.89 6.22
N THR A 30 -6.42 -3.70 5.81
CA THR A 30 -6.16 -5.01 5.19
C THR A 30 -6.23 -4.86 3.68
N ILE A 31 -5.14 -5.18 2.98
CA ILE A 31 -5.11 -5.19 1.51
C ILE A 31 -6.10 -6.24 1.02
N ALA A 32 -6.99 -5.87 0.10
CA ALA A 32 -8.06 -6.75 -0.34
C ALA A 32 -7.50 -8.00 -1.02
N ASP A 33 -8.05 -9.18 -0.69
CA ASP A 33 -7.65 -10.45 -1.31
C ASP A 33 -7.90 -10.51 -2.82
N SER A 34 -8.74 -9.61 -3.34
CA SER A 34 -9.00 -9.47 -4.78
C SER A 34 -7.89 -8.78 -5.55
N GLU A 35 -6.99 -8.06 -4.86
CA GLU A 35 -5.80 -7.48 -5.48
C GLU A 35 -4.89 -8.60 -6.00
N LYS A 36 -4.28 -8.38 -7.16
CA LYS A 36 -3.38 -9.36 -7.78
C LYS A 36 -2.02 -8.71 -7.96
N VAL A 37 -0.99 -9.34 -7.41
CA VAL A 37 0.40 -8.94 -7.62
C VAL A 37 0.80 -9.44 -9.01
N PRO A 38 1.11 -8.56 -9.97
CA PRO A 38 1.64 -8.98 -11.27
C PRO A 38 2.95 -9.74 -11.11
N ALA A 39 3.25 -10.68 -12.03
CA ALA A 39 4.40 -11.57 -11.90
C ALA A 39 5.75 -10.85 -11.97
N ASP A 40 5.76 -9.66 -12.57
CA ASP A 40 6.90 -8.76 -12.73
C ASP A 40 7.01 -7.72 -11.61
N GLU A 41 6.11 -7.72 -10.62
CA GLU A 41 6.12 -6.77 -9.52
C GLU A 41 6.41 -7.46 -8.19
N VAL A 42 7.21 -6.80 -7.35
CA VAL A 42 7.47 -7.25 -5.98
C VAL A 42 6.89 -6.22 -5.02
N TRP A 43 5.76 -6.51 -4.39
CA TRP A 43 5.13 -5.57 -3.46
C TRP A 43 5.72 -5.74 -2.06
N GLU A 44 5.94 -4.63 -1.35
CA GLU A 44 6.36 -4.66 0.05
C GLU A 44 5.32 -5.35 0.96
N PHE A 45 4.04 -5.19 0.62
CA PHE A 45 2.92 -5.83 1.30
C PHE A 45 1.95 -6.44 0.29
N THR A 46 1.49 -7.67 0.56
CA THR A 46 0.69 -8.47 -0.38
C THR A 46 -0.80 -8.49 -0.01
N PRO A 47 -1.69 -8.90 -0.93
CA PRO A 47 -3.11 -9.14 -0.62
C PRO A 47 -3.31 -9.97 0.65
N GLY A 48 -4.34 -9.63 1.43
CA GLY A 48 -4.68 -10.25 2.71
C GLY A 48 -3.84 -9.75 3.90
N GLN A 49 -2.75 -9.02 3.68
CA GLN A 49 -1.93 -8.50 4.77
C GLN A 49 -2.57 -7.27 5.42
N ARG A 50 -2.50 -7.22 6.75
CA ARG A 50 -2.92 -6.09 7.58
C ARG A 50 -1.74 -5.17 7.87
N VAL A 51 -1.87 -3.90 7.48
CA VAL A 51 -0.81 -2.89 7.53
C VAL A 51 -1.26 -1.62 8.23
N ALA A 52 -0.32 -0.96 8.89
CA ALA A 52 -0.49 0.41 9.33
C ALA A 52 -0.09 1.34 8.18
N CYS A 53 -0.83 2.44 8.05
CA CYS A 53 -0.59 3.43 7.02
C CYS A 53 -0.29 4.80 7.61
N GLN A 54 0.47 5.60 6.88
CA GLN A 54 0.76 6.99 7.21
C GLN A 54 0.57 7.88 5.98
N TYR A 55 0.25 9.15 6.20
CA TYR A 55 0.25 10.11 5.11
C TYR A 55 1.68 10.46 4.71
N GLN A 56 1.96 10.42 3.40
CA GLN A 56 3.23 10.81 2.82
C GLN A 56 2.98 11.81 1.70
N THR A 57 3.71 12.93 1.74
CA THR A 57 3.72 13.94 0.68
C THR A 57 4.77 13.58 -0.36
N PHE A 58 4.36 13.52 -1.62
CA PHE A 58 5.19 13.21 -2.77
C PHE A 58 5.76 14.48 -3.41
N LEU A 59 6.78 14.31 -4.25
CA LEU A 59 7.28 15.37 -5.12
C LEU A 59 6.10 15.90 -5.96
N GLY A 60 5.80 17.19 -5.82
CA GLY A 60 4.59 17.80 -6.39
C GLY A 60 3.54 18.22 -5.36
N GLY A 61 3.73 17.91 -4.08
CA GLY A 61 2.90 18.38 -2.97
C GLY A 61 1.65 17.53 -2.70
N GLU A 62 1.42 16.49 -3.51
CA GLU A 62 0.31 15.57 -3.29
C GLU A 62 0.57 14.68 -2.08
N THR A 63 -0.44 14.51 -1.21
CA THR A 63 -0.34 13.64 -0.04
C THR A 63 -1.18 12.39 -0.24
N LYS A 64 -0.58 11.21 -0.09
CA LYS A 64 -1.25 9.90 -0.18
C LYS A 64 -1.06 9.09 1.09
N LEU A 65 -1.94 8.12 1.30
CA LEU A 65 -1.86 7.18 2.40
C LEU A 65 -1.00 5.98 1.98
N VAL A 66 0.18 5.82 2.57
CA VAL A 66 1.14 4.75 2.24
C VAL A 66 1.18 3.69 3.33
N ALA A 67 1.29 2.42 2.95
CA ALA A 67 1.58 1.33 3.88
C ALA A 67 3.02 1.45 4.38
N CYS A 68 3.25 1.36 5.69
CA CYS A 68 4.59 1.57 6.27
C CYS A 68 5.10 0.43 7.17
N LYS A 69 4.20 -0.40 7.73
CA LYS A 69 4.56 -1.59 8.52
C LYS A 69 3.37 -2.53 8.66
N LYS A 70 3.64 -3.79 9.01
CA LYS A 70 2.60 -4.72 9.47
C LYS A 70 1.99 -4.25 10.79
N ALA A 71 0.69 -4.47 10.97
CA ALA A 71 -0.08 -4.00 12.12
C ALA A 71 -0.52 -5.11 13.07
#